data_AF-A0A151GP08-F1
#
_entry.id   AF-A0A151GP08-F1
#
_cell.length_a   1.000
_cell.length_b   1.000
_cell.length_c   1.000
_cell.angle_alpha   90.00
_cell.angle_beta   90.00
_cell.angle_gamma   90.00
#
_symmetry.space_group_name_H-M   'P 1'
#
loop_
_entity.id
_entity.type
_entity.pdbx_description
1 polymer ?
#
loop_
_entity_poly.entity_id
_entity_poly.type
_entity_poly.pdbx_seq_one_letter_code
_entity_poly.pdbx_strand_id
1 'polypeptide(L)'
;MAAAASAGSSPRPKAAPSPQHPPTGKKQPTVGQLLRLPPQWLSLYDDFIAKNAGQVSQIESALRSLTYIIPGRFRDAEIASESIHSGVQLLSLYHDSLLSRAVSKLPVPPTRSGHARYTRFWAQKSTIYRRIAIVLQMVVYTELLCEMSAKRRGGERSRWRVVVLLEAIKAVCRLLLLRITGSRPLVTPALPEREPIPEGDDDEPSALEEQSSPRSESELMDDVAPESAAARDMDGRGPENARPPHEREWFMPRTGMSLPSLPDSSDINSYLLGRVLTADDIKPATKLLHEVQGSAQAAEMLHILAPLVYAIALARSRNKKSWTPWLVGLTVEYAARQLRDRSLRATTLERDEWNKRGWAMGWWTMRGAFYHNVTKNIVGGVTRRMPGFVAGILEDYEYLWENYYFSTSA
;
A
#
# COMPACT_ATOMS: atom_id res chain seq x y z
N MET A 1 50.77 -90.35 -11.57
CA MET A 1 50.91 -90.76 -12.98
C MET A 1 49.56 -90.59 -13.66
N ALA A 2 49.59 -89.94 -14.82
CA ALA A 2 48.59 -89.92 -15.89
C ALA A 2 47.19 -89.35 -15.60
N ALA A 3 46.93 -88.24 -16.29
CA ALA A 3 45.63 -87.67 -16.59
C ALA A 3 44.77 -88.58 -17.49
N ALA A 4 43.46 -88.43 -17.42
CA ALA A 4 42.57 -88.62 -18.56
C ALA A 4 41.24 -87.90 -18.32
N ALA A 5 40.85 -87.07 -19.28
CA ALA A 5 39.58 -86.38 -19.38
C ALA A 5 38.46 -87.32 -19.85
N SER A 6 37.21 -87.03 -19.50
CA SER A 6 36.08 -87.25 -20.42
C SER A 6 34.90 -86.34 -20.07
N ALA A 7 34.31 -85.79 -21.14
CA ALA A 7 33.13 -84.95 -21.16
C ALA A 7 31.85 -85.81 -21.11
N GLY A 8 30.72 -85.23 -20.68
CA GLY A 8 29.41 -85.88 -20.84
C GLY A 8 28.26 -85.15 -20.16
N SER A 9 27.45 -84.48 -20.98
CA SER A 9 26.26 -83.68 -20.67
C SER A 9 25.02 -84.43 -20.17
N SER A 10 24.25 -83.84 -19.25
CA SER A 10 22.78 -83.71 -19.40
C SER A 10 22.13 -82.83 -18.32
N PRO A 11 21.19 -81.92 -18.68
CA PRO A 11 20.48 -81.05 -17.74
C PRO A 11 19.00 -81.48 -17.54
N ARG A 12 18.44 -81.27 -16.33
CA ARG A 12 17.02 -80.86 -16.06
C ARG A 12 16.74 -80.73 -14.55
N PRO A 13 15.67 -80.03 -14.13
CA PRO A 13 15.75 -78.88 -13.24
C PRO A 13 15.31 -79.20 -11.81
N LYS A 14 15.80 -78.44 -10.83
CA LYS A 14 15.19 -78.35 -9.49
C LYS A 14 14.88 -76.89 -9.17
N ALA A 15 13.70 -76.73 -8.60
CA ALA A 15 12.97 -75.49 -8.39
C ALA A 15 13.76 -74.40 -7.67
N ALA A 16 13.58 -73.17 -8.13
CA ALA A 16 14.03 -71.97 -7.45
C ALA A 16 13.21 -71.74 -6.16
N PRO A 17 13.84 -71.45 -5.02
CA PRO A 17 13.14 -70.96 -3.84
C PRO A 17 12.80 -69.47 -4.00
N SER A 18 11.57 -69.12 -3.61
CA SER A 18 11.02 -67.76 -3.64
C SER A 18 11.85 -66.79 -2.79
N PRO A 19 12.16 -65.57 -3.26
CA PRO A 19 12.84 -64.58 -2.45
C PRO A 19 11.89 -63.97 -1.41
N GLN A 20 12.34 -63.99 -0.16
CA GLN A 20 11.67 -63.37 0.98
C GLN A 20 11.61 -61.85 0.81
N HIS A 21 10.41 -61.26 0.94
CA HIS A 21 10.22 -59.81 1.01
C HIS A 21 10.71 -59.26 2.37
N PRO A 22 11.48 -58.15 2.41
CA PRO A 22 11.73 -57.44 3.66
C PRO A 22 10.49 -56.62 4.06
N PRO A 23 10.14 -56.51 5.36
CA PRO A 23 9.00 -55.74 5.80
C PRO A 23 9.27 -54.24 5.68
N THR A 24 8.56 -53.56 4.78
CA THR A 24 8.56 -52.09 4.66
C THR A 24 7.64 -51.48 5.72
N GLY A 25 8.12 -51.41 6.95
CA GLY A 25 7.48 -50.60 8.00
C GLY A 25 7.71 -49.11 7.75
N LYS A 26 6.85 -48.46 6.95
CA LYS A 26 6.78 -46.99 6.89
C LYS A 26 6.29 -46.47 8.25
N LYS A 27 7.22 -46.14 9.15
CA LYS A 27 6.91 -45.43 10.40
C LYS A 27 6.30 -44.07 10.03
N GLN A 28 5.03 -43.86 10.36
CA GLN A 28 4.38 -42.56 10.20
C GLN A 28 5.12 -41.54 11.09
N PRO A 29 5.45 -40.34 10.56
CA PRO A 29 6.14 -39.33 11.33
C PRO A 29 5.24 -38.87 12.49
N THR A 30 5.76 -38.93 13.71
CA THR A 30 5.05 -38.50 14.92
C THR A 30 4.86 -36.98 14.87
N VAL A 31 3.77 -36.45 15.42
CA VAL A 31 3.40 -35.01 15.38
C VAL A 31 4.54 -34.08 15.85
N GLY A 32 5.39 -34.54 16.78
CA GLY A 32 6.58 -33.79 17.23
C GLY A 32 7.70 -33.64 16.18
N GLN A 33 7.74 -34.50 15.15
CA GLN A 33 8.68 -34.43 14.03
C GLN A 33 8.18 -33.45 12.95
N LEU A 34 6.85 -33.32 12.78
CA LEU A 34 6.24 -32.32 11.90
C LEU A 34 6.45 -30.88 12.43
N LEU A 35 6.48 -30.71 13.76
CA LEU A 35 6.75 -29.42 14.41
C LEU A 35 8.24 -29.01 14.39
N ARG A 36 9.17 -29.89 13.98
CA ARG A 36 10.61 -29.62 13.85
C ARG A 36 11.07 -29.30 12.41
N LEU A 37 10.17 -29.37 11.43
CA LEU A 37 10.38 -28.97 10.03
C LEU A 37 10.19 -27.48 9.66
N PRO A 38 9.92 -26.48 10.55
CA PRO A 38 9.64 -25.11 10.14
C PRO A 38 10.63 -24.44 9.17
N PRO A 39 11.97 -24.61 9.28
CA PRO A 39 12.88 -23.80 8.48
C PRO A 39 12.88 -24.15 6.98
N GLN A 40 12.63 -25.42 6.62
CA GLN A 40 12.65 -25.84 5.22
C GLN A 40 11.44 -25.37 4.43
N TRP A 41 10.25 -25.41 5.05
CA TRP A 41 9.02 -24.90 4.44
C TRP A 41 9.06 -23.38 4.27
N LEU A 42 9.62 -22.66 5.26
CA LEU A 42 9.80 -21.22 5.17
C LEU A 42 10.77 -20.85 4.05
N SER A 43 11.90 -21.56 3.89
CA SER A 43 12.81 -21.29 2.78
C SER A 43 12.21 -21.60 1.40
N LEU A 44 11.44 -22.67 1.27
CA LEU A 44 10.75 -23.01 0.01
C LEU A 44 9.66 -21.97 -0.32
N TYR A 45 8.95 -21.50 0.69
CA TYR A 45 7.98 -20.42 0.54
C TYR A 45 8.68 -19.11 0.13
N ASP A 46 9.79 -18.77 0.79
CA ASP A 46 10.59 -17.59 0.48
C ASP A 46 11.06 -17.61 -0.98
N ASP A 47 11.54 -18.75 -1.46
CA ASP A 47 11.96 -18.94 -2.86
C ASP A 47 10.77 -18.89 -3.84
N PHE A 48 9.61 -19.43 -3.45
CA PHE A 48 8.39 -19.39 -4.27
C PHE A 48 7.86 -17.96 -4.43
N ILE A 49 7.80 -17.18 -3.34
CA ILE A 49 7.34 -15.80 -3.37
C ILE A 49 8.33 -14.91 -4.11
N ALA A 50 9.63 -15.13 -3.96
CA ALA A 50 10.64 -14.37 -4.70
C ALA A 50 10.55 -14.59 -6.21
N LYS A 51 10.23 -15.82 -6.66
CA LYS A 51 10.07 -16.14 -8.10
C LYS A 51 8.74 -15.66 -8.68
N ASN A 52 7.68 -15.62 -7.88
CA ASN A 52 6.32 -15.30 -8.33
C ASN A 52 5.80 -13.97 -7.77
N ALA A 53 6.70 -13.02 -7.49
CA ALA A 53 6.37 -11.74 -6.84
C ALA A 53 5.21 -10.97 -7.51
N GLY A 54 5.13 -11.00 -8.84
CA GLY A 54 4.04 -10.37 -9.60
C GLY A 54 2.69 -11.05 -9.37
N GLN A 55 2.63 -12.38 -9.49
CA GLN A 55 1.41 -13.16 -9.25
C GLN A 55 0.91 -13.02 -7.81
N VAL A 56 1.82 -13.04 -6.84
CA VAL A 56 1.47 -12.84 -5.42
C VAL A 56 0.85 -11.46 -5.20
N SER A 57 1.39 -10.42 -5.85
CA SER A 57 0.83 -9.07 -5.79
C SER A 57 -0.57 -8.99 -6.40
N GLN A 58 -0.82 -9.70 -7.50
CA GLN A 58 -2.13 -9.74 -8.15
C GLN A 58 -3.16 -10.46 -7.27
N ILE A 59 -2.79 -11.60 -6.67
CA ILE A 59 -3.64 -12.34 -5.74
C ILE A 59 -3.96 -11.47 -4.51
N GLU A 60 -2.96 -10.78 -3.96
CA GLU A 60 -3.12 -9.87 -2.84
C GLU A 60 -4.11 -8.74 -3.17
N SER A 61 -3.96 -8.11 -4.34
CA SER A 61 -4.88 -7.08 -4.83
C SER A 61 -6.29 -7.60 -5.08
N ALA A 62 -6.44 -8.80 -5.64
CA ALA A 62 -7.73 -9.44 -5.87
C ALA A 62 -8.44 -9.82 -4.55
N LEU A 63 -7.70 -10.31 -3.56
CA LEU A 63 -8.25 -10.58 -2.24
C LEU A 63 -8.67 -9.28 -1.54
N ARG A 64 -7.89 -8.20 -1.69
CA ARG A 64 -8.24 -6.87 -1.16
C ARG A 64 -9.51 -6.34 -1.82
N SER A 65 -9.63 -6.39 -3.15
CA SER A 65 -10.84 -5.95 -3.85
C SER A 65 -12.07 -6.80 -3.47
N LEU A 66 -11.90 -8.12 -3.34
CA LEU A 66 -12.96 -9.03 -2.90
C LEU A 66 -13.47 -8.68 -1.50
N THR A 67 -12.60 -8.26 -0.58
CA THR A 67 -13.03 -7.86 0.78
C THR A 67 -13.94 -6.62 0.78
N TYR A 68 -13.81 -5.73 -0.20
CA TYR A 68 -14.66 -4.53 -0.34
C TYR A 68 -16.01 -4.79 -1.03
N ILE A 69 -16.18 -5.94 -1.70
CA ILE A 69 -17.44 -6.29 -2.38
C ILE A 69 -18.42 -7.01 -1.43
N ILE A 70 -17.92 -7.57 -0.31
CA ILE A 70 -18.70 -8.36 0.65
C ILE A 70 -19.24 -7.56 1.88
N PRO A 71 -19.35 -6.22 1.92
CA PRO A 71 -20.18 -5.58 2.94
C PRO A 71 -21.68 -5.90 2.75
N GLY A 72 -22.44 -6.02 3.85
CA GLY A 72 -23.86 -5.62 3.80
C GLY A 72 -24.92 -6.63 4.25
N ARG A 73 -24.70 -7.95 4.27
CA ARG A 73 -25.82 -8.89 4.56
C ARG A 73 -25.86 -9.52 5.95
N PHE A 74 -24.72 -9.67 6.64
CA PHE A 74 -24.68 -10.25 7.99
C PHE A 74 -23.54 -9.64 8.83
N ARG A 75 -23.82 -9.30 10.09
CA ARG A 75 -22.80 -8.81 11.05
C ARG A 75 -21.62 -9.77 11.26
N ASP A 76 -21.85 -11.08 11.13
CA ASP A 76 -20.77 -12.07 11.23
C ASP A 76 -19.90 -12.08 9.95
N ALA A 77 -20.46 -11.71 8.80
CA ALA A 77 -19.70 -11.56 7.56
C ALA A 77 -18.78 -10.34 7.62
N GLU A 78 -19.16 -9.26 8.33
CA GLU A 78 -18.30 -8.07 8.54
C GLU A 78 -17.01 -8.42 9.29
N ILE A 79 -17.09 -9.21 10.37
CA ILE A 79 -15.90 -9.60 11.14
C ILE A 79 -15.04 -10.57 10.32
N ALA A 80 -15.68 -11.47 9.56
CA ALA A 80 -14.96 -12.41 8.70
C ALA A 80 -14.23 -11.69 7.57
N SER A 81 -14.89 -10.76 6.85
CA SER A 81 -14.26 -9.97 5.80
C SER A 81 -13.14 -9.09 6.36
N GLU A 82 -13.34 -8.48 7.53
CA GLU A 82 -12.30 -7.69 8.19
C GLU A 82 -11.10 -8.55 8.63
N SER A 83 -11.34 -9.78 9.10
CA SER A 83 -10.27 -10.69 9.48
C SER A 83 -9.43 -11.13 8.27
N ILE A 84 -10.07 -11.37 7.12
CA ILE A 84 -9.39 -11.66 5.86
C ILE A 84 -8.63 -10.42 5.40
N HIS A 85 -9.24 -9.23 5.47
CA HIS A 85 -8.63 -7.97 5.09
C HIS A 85 -7.37 -7.65 5.92
N SER A 86 -7.47 -7.78 7.25
CA SER A 86 -6.34 -7.65 8.17
C SER A 86 -5.27 -8.73 7.88
N GLY A 87 -5.68 -9.98 7.66
CA GLY A 87 -4.78 -11.09 7.38
C GLY A 87 -3.98 -10.92 6.09
N VAL A 88 -4.63 -10.47 5.01
CA VAL A 88 -3.99 -10.15 3.73
C VAL A 88 -2.98 -9.04 3.93
N GLN A 89 -3.32 -7.95 4.64
CA GLN A 89 -2.38 -6.84 4.90
C GLN A 89 -1.16 -7.25 5.75
N LEU A 90 -1.35 -8.12 6.75
CA LEU A 90 -0.23 -8.67 7.52
C LEU A 90 0.66 -9.57 6.66
N LEU A 91 0.05 -10.32 5.74
CA LEU A 91 0.79 -11.15 4.79
C LEU A 91 1.58 -10.29 3.79
N SER A 92 0.99 -9.20 3.28
CA SER A 92 1.67 -8.19 2.46
C SER A 92 2.90 -7.65 3.17
N LEU A 93 2.78 -7.30 4.46
CA LEU A 93 3.90 -6.81 5.26
C LEU A 93 5.02 -7.85 5.38
N TYR A 94 4.67 -9.14 5.51
CA TYR A 94 5.64 -10.22 5.49
C TYR A 94 6.32 -10.34 4.12
N HIS A 95 5.56 -10.30 3.03
CA HIS A 95 6.09 -10.33 1.66
C HIS A 95 7.03 -9.16 1.41
N ASP A 96 6.69 -7.95 1.81
CA ASP A 96 7.56 -6.78 1.68
C ASP A 96 8.89 -6.98 2.42
N SER A 97 8.84 -7.59 3.62
CA SER A 97 10.05 -7.92 4.36
C SER A 97 10.93 -8.94 3.64
N LEU A 98 10.33 -9.89 2.91
CA LEU A 98 11.03 -10.90 2.12
C LEU A 98 11.60 -10.30 0.83
N LEU A 99 10.77 -9.58 0.06
CA LEU A 99 11.17 -8.91 -1.17
C LEU A 99 12.28 -7.89 -0.93
N SER A 100 12.23 -7.14 0.18
CA SER A 100 13.31 -6.19 0.52
C SER A 100 14.68 -6.85 0.68
N ARG A 101 14.72 -8.13 1.13
CA ARG A 101 15.94 -8.95 1.23
C ARG A 101 16.37 -9.46 -0.15
N ALA A 102 15.44 -9.87 -1.00
CA ALA A 102 15.73 -10.31 -2.37
C ALA A 102 16.29 -9.15 -3.22
N VAL A 103 15.64 -7.99 -3.21
CA VAL A 103 16.05 -6.78 -3.94
C VAL A 103 17.42 -6.27 -3.48
N SER A 104 17.80 -6.48 -2.21
CA SER A 104 19.13 -6.10 -1.71
C SER A 104 20.29 -6.90 -2.35
N LYS A 105 19.99 -8.04 -2.98
CA LYS A 105 20.97 -8.90 -3.66
C LYS A 105 21.11 -8.59 -5.15
N LEU A 106 20.29 -7.69 -5.70
CA LEU A 106 20.35 -7.33 -7.11
C LEU A 106 21.60 -6.46 -7.40
N PRO A 107 22.31 -6.68 -8.52
CA PRO A 107 23.53 -5.92 -8.86
C PRO A 107 23.30 -4.42 -9.10
N VAL A 108 22.09 -4.04 -9.56
CA VAL A 108 21.72 -2.64 -9.81
C VAL A 108 20.71 -2.20 -8.75
N PRO A 109 21.00 -1.16 -7.94
CA PRO A 109 20.00 -0.59 -7.06
C PRO A 109 18.92 0.09 -7.91
N PRO A 110 17.63 -0.25 -7.74
CA PRO A 110 16.55 0.44 -8.45
C PRO A 110 16.56 1.94 -8.13
N THR A 111 16.00 2.75 -9.02
CA THR A 111 15.70 4.16 -8.75
C THR A 111 14.72 4.24 -7.59
N ARG A 112 15.16 4.84 -6.48
CA ARG A 112 14.37 4.87 -5.24
C ARG A 112 13.77 6.23 -4.99
N SER A 113 12.51 6.25 -4.58
CA SER A 113 11.83 7.42 -4.03
C SER A 113 12.59 7.99 -2.82
N GLY A 114 12.53 9.31 -2.62
CA GLY A 114 13.12 9.97 -1.44
C GLY A 114 12.60 9.39 -0.12
N HIS A 115 11.32 9.00 -0.09
CA HIS A 115 10.67 8.30 1.01
C HIS A 115 11.31 6.94 1.34
N ALA A 116 11.45 6.06 0.33
CA ALA A 116 12.03 4.73 0.50
C ALA A 116 13.50 4.80 0.91
N ARG A 117 14.26 5.79 0.40
CA ARG A 117 15.65 6.02 0.81
C ARG A 117 15.78 6.39 2.29
N TYR A 118 14.94 7.30 2.77
CA TYR A 118 14.94 7.74 4.16
C TYR A 118 14.57 6.61 5.12
N THR A 119 13.44 5.95 4.89
CA THR A 119 12.91 4.88 5.75
C THR A 119 13.84 3.67 5.78
N ARG A 120 14.41 3.28 4.63
CA ARG A 120 15.37 2.17 4.55
C ARG A 120 16.67 2.47 5.29
N PHE A 121 17.18 3.69 5.20
CA PHE A 121 18.37 4.10 5.94
C PHE A 121 18.18 3.89 7.45
N TRP A 122 17.05 4.33 8.01
CA TRP A 122 16.77 4.16 9.44
C TRP A 122 16.45 2.70 9.83
N ALA A 123 15.76 1.96 8.96
CA ALA A 123 15.50 0.54 9.15
C ALA A 123 16.78 -0.32 9.14
N GLN A 124 17.80 0.07 8.38
CA GLN A 124 19.11 -0.57 8.37
C GLN A 124 19.98 -0.11 9.54
N LYS A 125 19.93 1.17 9.92
CA LYS A 125 20.73 1.74 11.01
C LYS A 125 20.33 1.18 12.38
N SER A 126 19.03 0.96 12.63
CA SER A 126 18.54 0.50 13.92
C SER A 126 17.54 -0.64 13.79
N THR A 127 17.87 -1.77 14.41
CA THR A 127 16.95 -2.91 14.54
C THR A 127 15.75 -2.58 15.42
N ILE A 128 15.91 -1.64 16.37
CA ILE A 128 14.83 -1.15 17.23
C ILE A 128 13.85 -0.31 16.40
N TYR A 129 14.33 0.61 15.55
CA TYR A 129 13.48 1.37 14.63
C TYR A 129 12.64 0.42 13.76
N ARG A 130 13.29 -0.57 13.15
CA ARG A 130 12.62 -1.56 12.29
C ARG A 130 11.53 -2.33 13.06
N ARG A 131 11.83 -2.80 14.28
CA ARG A 131 10.85 -3.53 15.10
C ARG A 131 9.66 -2.64 15.47
N ILE A 132 9.90 -1.41 15.90
CA ILE A 132 8.84 -0.47 16.28
C ILE A 132 7.98 -0.10 15.08
N ALA A 133 8.58 0.14 13.91
CA ALA A 133 7.84 0.45 12.68
C ALA A 133 6.95 -0.72 12.23
N ILE A 134 7.44 -1.96 12.33
CA ILE A 134 6.64 -3.17 12.05
C ILE A 134 5.48 -3.31 13.03
N VAL A 135 5.73 -3.12 14.34
CA VAL A 135 4.65 -3.18 15.35
C VAL A 135 3.63 -2.08 15.11
N LEU A 136 4.05 -0.85 14.81
CA LEU A 136 3.15 0.25 14.48
C LEU A 136 2.25 -0.13 13.30
N GLN A 137 2.82 -0.68 12.23
CA GLN A 137 2.06 -1.06 11.05
C GLN A 137 1.12 -2.24 11.32
N MET A 138 1.56 -3.23 12.09
CA MET A 138 0.72 -4.35 12.53
C MET A 138 -0.49 -3.86 13.35
N VAL A 139 -0.29 -2.88 14.23
CA VAL A 139 -1.38 -2.27 15.01
C VAL A 139 -2.36 -1.53 14.11
N VAL A 140 -1.87 -0.76 13.12
CA VAL A 140 -2.74 -0.06 12.15
C VAL A 140 -3.58 -1.06 11.35
N TYR A 141 -2.99 -2.14 10.85
CA TYR A 141 -3.71 -3.15 10.06
C TYR A 141 -4.69 -3.98 10.88
N THR A 142 -4.50 -4.12 12.20
CA THR A 142 -5.37 -4.94 13.06
C THR A 142 -6.35 -4.12 13.89
N GLU A 143 -6.30 -2.80 13.79
CA GLU A 143 -7.07 -1.87 14.62
C GLU A 143 -8.58 -2.10 14.53
N LEU A 144 -9.10 -2.17 13.31
CA LEU A 144 -10.52 -2.33 13.05
C LEU A 144 -11.02 -3.70 13.54
N LEU A 145 -10.25 -4.76 13.31
CA LEU A 145 -10.53 -6.10 13.84
C LEU A 145 -10.54 -6.12 15.38
N CYS A 146 -9.59 -5.45 16.02
CA CYS A 146 -9.55 -5.31 17.48
C CYS A 146 -10.75 -4.51 18.02
N GLU A 147 -11.18 -3.47 17.32
CA GLU A 147 -12.37 -2.69 17.67
C GLU A 147 -13.66 -3.51 17.55
N MET A 148 -13.85 -4.21 16.42
CA MET A 148 -15.00 -5.07 16.16
C MET A 148 -15.08 -6.22 17.17
N SER A 149 -13.95 -6.86 17.47
CA SER A 149 -13.88 -7.94 18.46
C SER A 149 -14.16 -7.45 19.88
N ALA A 150 -13.68 -6.26 20.26
CA ALA A 150 -13.94 -5.65 21.56
C ALA A 150 -15.41 -5.25 21.74
N LYS A 151 -16.03 -4.71 20.69
CA LYS A 151 -17.46 -4.36 20.68
C LYS A 151 -18.34 -5.59 20.87
N ARG A 152 -17.98 -6.73 20.24
CA ARG A 152 -18.69 -8.01 20.37
C ARG A 152 -18.61 -8.59 21.79
N ARG A 153 -17.42 -8.58 22.41
CA ARG A 153 -17.21 -9.21 23.73
C ARG A 153 -17.67 -8.36 24.91
N GLY A 154 -17.52 -7.04 24.84
CA GLY A 154 -17.66 -6.16 26.00
C GLY A 154 -18.45 -4.87 25.77
N GLY A 155 -19.19 -4.79 24.65
CA GLY A 155 -20.03 -3.65 24.30
C GLY A 155 -19.25 -2.34 24.10
N GLU A 156 -19.98 -1.22 24.12
CA GLU A 156 -19.43 0.09 23.78
C GLU A 156 -18.32 0.56 24.73
N ARG A 157 -18.39 0.23 26.03
CA ARG A 157 -17.34 0.60 27.00
C ARG A 157 -16.03 -0.15 26.78
N SER A 158 -16.09 -1.41 26.33
CA SER A 158 -14.87 -2.17 26.02
C SER A 158 -14.25 -1.69 24.70
N ARG A 159 -15.10 -1.38 23.71
CA ARG A 159 -14.68 -0.79 22.45
C ARG A 159 -13.85 0.47 22.65
N TRP A 160 -14.36 1.47 23.36
CA TRP A 160 -13.62 2.72 23.60
C TRP A 160 -12.34 2.51 24.42
N ARG A 161 -12.31 1.55 25.35
CA ARG A 161 -11.07 1.19 26.06
C ARG A 161 -10.01 0.63 25.11
N VAL A 162 -10.40 -0.23 24.18
CA VAL A 162 -9.49 -0.79 23.17
C VAL A 162 -9.04 0.28 22.18
N VAL A 163 -9.93 1.15 21.69
CA VAL A 163 -9.56 2.26 20.80
C VAL A 163 -8.54 3.17 21.48
N VAL A 164 -8.79 3.62 22.71
CA VAL A 164 -7.83 4.46 23.46
C VAL A 164 -6.51 3.74 23.71
N LEU A 165 -6.53 2.43 23.98
CA LEU A 165 -5.32 1.64 24.15
C LEU A 165 -4.51 1.51 22.85
N LEU A 166 -5.17 1.24 21.72
CA LEU A 166 -4.53 1.14 20.41
C LEU A 166 -3.94 2.50 19.99
N GLU A 167 -4.68 3.58 20.17
CA GLU A 167 -4.17 4.93 19.94
C GLU A 167 -2.99 5.27 20.83
N ALA A 168 -3.02 4.85 22.10
CA ALA A 168 -1.90 5.05 23.01
C ALA A 168 -0.67 4.24 22.56
N ILE A 169 -0.85 3.00 22.11
CA ILE A 169 0.24 2.18 21.56
C ILE A 169 0.81 2.83 20.30
N LYS A 170 -0.05 3.27 19.36
CA LYS A 170 0.38 3.98 18.14
C LYS A 170 1.15 5.26 18.48
N ALA A 171 0.65 6.07 19.42
CA ALA A 171 1.29 7.30 19.86
C ALA A 171 2.65 7.01 20.51
N VAL A 172 2.76 6.01 21.38
CA VAL A 172 4.03 5.61 22.00
C VAL A 172 5.02 5.10 20.95
N CYS A 173 4.58 4.25 20.01
CA CYS A 173 5.43 3.79 18.90
C CYS A 173 5.94 4.97 18.07
N ARG A 174 5.08 5.90 17.67
CA ARG A 174 5.46 7.11 16.91
C ARG A 174 6.41 8.01 17.71
N LEU A 175 6.16 8.24 18.99
CA LEU A 175 7.06 9.01 19.86
C LEU A 175 8.44 8.34 20.01
N LEU A 176 8.50 7.02 20.14
CA LEU A 176 9.76 6.28 20.18
C LEU A 176 10.52 6.39 18.85
N LEU A 177 9.81 6.30 17.71
CA LEU A 177 10.42 6.54 16.39
C LEU A 177 10.99 7.96 16.29
N LEU A 178 10.24 8.98 16.73
CA LEU A 178 10.68 10.38 16.75
C LEU A 178 11.95 10.57 17.61
N ARG A 179 12.05 9.87 18.76
CA ARG A 179 13.23 9.92 19.62
C ARG A 179 14.44 9.25 18.98
N ILE A 180 14.25 8.12 18.31
CA ILE A 180 15.34 7.37 17.64
C ILE A 180 15.86 8.13 16.41
N THR A 181 15.00 8.84 15.69
CA THR A 181 15.39 9.63 14.51
C THR A 181 16.02 10.98 14.86
N GLY A 182 16.11 11.34 16.14
CA GLY A 182 16.72 12.60 16.58
C GLY A 182 15.80 13.80 16.40
N SER A 183 14.50 13.65 16.70
CA SER A 183 13.48 14.69 16.53
C SER A 183 13.36 15.15 15.08
N ARG A 184 13.25 14.21 14.15
CA ARG A 184 12.90 14.49 12.74
C ARG A 184 11.43 14.15 12.51
N PRO A 185 10.70 14.94 11.72
CA PRO A 185 9.30 14.65 11.44
C PRO A 185 9.14 13.21 10.95
N LEU A 186 8.12 12.52 11.48
CA LEU A 186 7.82 11.17 11.03
C LEU A 186 7.24 11.23 9.62
N VAL A 187 7.73 10.32 8.79
CA VAL A 187 7.25 10.14 7.43
C VAL A 187 6.16 9.07 7.45
N THR A 188 5.08 9.30 6.71
CA THR A 188 3.92 8.41 6.70
C THR A 188 3.82 7.75 5.33
N PRO A 189 3.99 6.43 5.21
CA PRO A 189 4.17 5.41 6.25
C PRO A 189 5.61 5.26 6.82
N ALA A 190 5.75 4.72 8.03
CA ALA A 190 7.05 4.58 8.71
C ALA A 190 7.96 3.47 8.13
N LEU A 191 7.39 2.59 7.31
CA LEU A 191 8.08 1.53 6.59
C LEU A 191 8.31 1.93 5.12
N PRO A 192 9.35 1.38 4.46
CA PRO A 192 9.57 1.61 3.04
C PRO A 192 8.36 1.15 2.24
N GLU A 193 7.81 2.05 1.41
CA GLU A 193 6.75 1.71 0.47
C GLU A 193 7.28 0.75 -0.61
N ARG A 194 6.42 -0.17 -1.04
CA ARG A 194 6.70 -1.07 -2.16
C ARG A 194 6.71 -0.24 -3.43
N GLU A 195 7.89 -0.03 -4.00
CA GLU A 195 8.02 0.64 -5.29
C GLU A 195 7.41 -0.26 -6.38
N PRO A 196 6.61 0.30 -7.31
CA PRO A 196 6.18 -0.44 -8.48
C PRO A 196 7.44 -0.90 -9.21
N ILE A 197 7.56 -2.22 -9.43
CA ILE A 197 8.63 -2.77 -10.25
C ILE A 197 8.44 -2.14 -11.63
N PRO A 198 9.42 -1.43 -12.19
CA PRO A 198 9.35 -1.03 -13.58
C PRO A 198 9.17 -2.31 -14.38
N GLU A 199 8.00 -2.48 -15.00
CA GLU A 199 7.88 -3.46 -16.06
C GLU A 199 8.98 -3.09 -17.06
N GLY A 200 9.89 -4.03 -17.31
CA GLY A 200 11.00 -3.79 -18.23
C GLY A 200 10.41 -3.31 -19.55
N ASP A 201 11.07 -2.33 -20.14
CA ASP A 201 10.84 -1.89 -21.52
C ASP A 201 11.18 -3.03 -22.50
N ASP A 202 10.44 -4.13 -22.46
CA ASP A 202 10.48 -5.27 -23.38
C ASP A 202 9.02 -5.58 -23.80
N ASP A 203 8.55 -4.81 -24.78
CA ASP A 203 7.54 -5.10 -25.82
C ASP A 203 6.24 -5.86 -25.45
N GLU A 204 5.12 -5.12 -25.31
CA GLU A 204 3.83 -5.28 -26.05
C GLU A 204 2.73 -4.39 -25.43
N PRO A 205 2.04 -3.52 -26.21
CA PRO A 205 1.03 -2.62 -25.68
C PRO A 205 -0.28 -3.37 -25.44
N SER A 206 -0.45 -3.91 -24.23
CA SER A 206 -1.74 -4.41 -23.73
C SER A 206 -2.45 -3.33 -22.90
N ALA A 207 -2.53 -2.12 -23.43
CA ALA A 207 -3.27 -1.01 -22.82
C ALA A 207 -4.62 -0.86 -23.50
N LEU A 208 -5.54 -1.79 -23.20
CA LEU A 208 -6.97 -1.55 -23.34
C LEU A 208 -7.63 -2.00 -22.05
N GLU A 209 -8.43 -1.09 -21.49
CA GLU A 209 -9.29 -1.24 -20.30
C GLU A 209 -8.62 -0.98 -18.94
N GLU A 210 -8.56 0.31 -18.55
CA GLU A 210 -8.96 0.78 -17.20
C GLU A 210 -8.73 2.29 -17.02
N GLN A 211 -9.32 3.13 -17.89
CA GLN A 211 -9.56 4.54 -17.57
C GLN A 211 -10.91 4.99 -18.11
N SER A 212 -11.98 4.65 -17.39
CA SER A 212 -13.30 5.26 -17.56
C SER A 212 -13.74 5.88 -16.23
N SER A 213 -13.32 7.13 -16.00
CA SER A 213 -14.08 8.09 -15.20
C SER A 213 -14.86 9.01 -16.14
N PRO A 214 -16.12 9.35 -15.84
CA PRO A 214 -17.02 9.99 -16.80
C PRO A 214 -16.64 11.46 -16.97
N ARG A 215 -16.14 11.82 -18.15
CA ARG A 215 -15.91 13.22 -18.55
C ARG A 215 -17.27 13.82 -18.91
N SER A 216 -17.61 14.93 -18.25
CA SER A 216 -18.88 15.66 -18.41
C SER A 216 -19.18 16.02 -19.87
N GLU A 217 -20.47 15.94 -20.18
CA GLU A 217 -21.16 16.01 -21.48
C GLU A 217 -21.21 17.43 -22.09
N SER A 218 -20.32 18.33 -21.66
CA SER A 218 -20.38 19.76 -21.98
C SER A 218 -19.41 20.23 -23.09
N GLU A 219 -18.61 19.35 -23.68
CA GLU A 219 -17.64 19.71 -24.73
C GLU A 219 -18.05 19.22 -26.15
N LEU A 220 -19.33 18.84 -26.36
CA LEU A 220 -19.82 18.30 -27.65
C LEU A 220 -20.57 19.33 -28.52
N MET A 221 -20.27 20.64 -28.39
CA MET A 221 -20.92 21.64 -29.24
C MET A 221 -20.18 22.97 -29.27
N ASP A 222 -18.96 23.00 -29.81
CA ASP A 222 -18.40 24.27 -30.29
C ASP A 222 -17.35 24.02 -31.38
N ASP A 223 -17.81 23.78 -32.61
CA ASP A 223 -17.00 23.93 -33.82
C ASP A 223 -17.95 24.12 -35.01
N VAL A 224 -18.62 25.28 -35.04
CA VAL A 224 -19.19 25.83 -36.27
C VAL A 224 -18.29 26.99 -36.69
N ALA A 225 -17.63 26.81 -37.83
CA ALA A 225 -16.71 27.76 -38.46
C ALA A 225 -17.27 29.20 -38.56
N PRO A 226 -16.41 30.20 -38.82
CA PRO A 226 -16.28 30.58 -40.22
C PRO A 226 -14.86 30.89 -40.72
N GLU A 227 -14.80 30.84 -42.05
CA GLU A 227 -13.71 31.05 -43.01
C GLU A 227 -12.76 32.24 -42.74
N SER A 228 -11.49 32.06 -43.09
CA SER A 228 -10.81 33.01 -44.00
C SER A 228 -9.63 32.36 -44.74
N ALA A 229 -9.39 32.86 -45.94
CA ALA A 229 -8.77 32.17 -47.07
C ALA A 229 -7.24 32.26 -47.17
N ALA A 230 -6.72 31.36 -48.03
CA ALA A 230 -5.47 31.38 -48.80
C ALA A 230 -4.18 30.98 -48.05
N ALA A 231 -3.39 30.00 -48.50
CA ALA A 231 -2.94 29.81 -49.87
C ALA A 231 -2.85 28.32 -50.30
N ARG A 232 -3.00 28.15 -51.61
CA ARG A 232 -2.97 26.91 -52.39
C ARG A 232 -1.57 26.29 -52.39
N ASP A 233 -1.49 24.97 -52.24
CA ASP A 233 -0.59 24.17 -53.09
C ASP A 233 -1.18 22.78 -53.34
N MET A 234 -1.02 22.35 -54.60
CA MET A 234 -1.54 21.11 -55.17
C MET A 234 -0.63 19.95 -54.80
N ASP A 235 -1.15 18.97 -54.06
CA ASP A 235 -0.93 17.56 -54.38
C ASP A 235 -1.94 16.66 -53.67
N GLY A 236 -2.55 15.78 -54.45
CA GLY A 236 -3.63 14.90 -54.01
C GLY A 236 -3.15 13.78 -53.11
N ARG A 237 -3.28 13.97 -51.80
CA ARG A 237 -3.52 12.89 -50.82
C ARG A 237 -4.18 13.52 -49.59
N GLY A 238 -5.40 13.10 -49.26
CA GLY A 238 -6.18 13.68 -48.17
C GLY A 238 -5.41 13.66 -46.84
N PRO A 239 -5.69 14.60 -45.91
CA PRO A 239 -5.08 14.58 -44.59
C PRO A 239 -5.80 13.49 -43.77
N GLU A 240 -5.40 12.24 -43.97
CA GLU A 240 -5.66 11.20 -42.99
C GLU A 240 -4.84 11.56 -41.74
N ASN A 241 -5.51 12.08 -40.70
CA ASN A 241 -5.04 12.13 -39.31
C ASN A 241 -3.51 12.15 -39.14
N ALA A 242 -2.85 13.19 -39.63
CA ALA A 242 -1.44 13.38 -39.37
C ALA A 242 -1.30 13.74 -37.89
N ARG A 243 -0.98 12.72 -37.08
CA ARG A 243 -0.59 12.89 -35.68
C ARG A 243 0.38 14.08 -35.57
N PRO A 244 0.20 14.97 -34.60
CA PRO A 244 1.00 16.17 -34.48
C PRO A 244 2.50 15.82 -34.41
N PRO A 245 3.41 16.74 -34.82
CA PRO A 245 4.84 16.44 -34.98
C PRO A 245 5.53 15.81 -33.77
N HIS A 246 5.00 16.02 -32.55
CA HIS A 246 5.52 15.46 -31.31
C HIS A 246 5.19 13.98 -31.11
N GLU A 247 4.18 13.43 -31.78
CA GLU A 247 3.77 12.01 -31.72
C GLU A 247 4.43 11.14 -32.82
N ARG A 248 5.21 11.75 -33.71
CA ARG A 248 5.84 11.03 -34.82
C ARG A 248 7.08 10.30 -34.35
N GLU A 249 6.97 9.00 -34.16
CA GLU A 249 8.11 8.11 -33.99
C GLU A 249 9.00 8.17 -35.25
N TRP A 250 10.21 8.70 -35.09
CA TRP A 250 11.15 8.81 -36.20
C TRP A 250 12.11 7.62 -36.20
N PHE A 251 12.13 6.85 -37.28
CA PHE A 251 13.00 5.70 -37.41
C PHE A 251 14.39 6.11 -37.93
N MET A 252 15.43 5.74 -37.19
CA MET A 252 16.81 5.97 -37.58
C MET A 252 17.18 5.12 -38.82
N PRO A 253 17.53 5.73 -39.98
CA PRO A 253 17.73 4.99 -41.24
C PRO A 253 18.88 3.98 -41.23
N ARG A 254 19.83 4.10 -40.29
CA ARG A 254 21.02 3.23 -40.20
C ARG A 254 20.90 2.13 -39.16
N THR A 255 20.09 2.33 -38.14
CA THR A 255 20.01 1.42 -36.98
C THR A 255 18.64 0.76 -36.85
N GLY A 256 17.62 1.24 -37.58
CA GLY A 256 16.26 0.73 -37.51
C GLY A 256 15.53 1.04 -36.20
N MET A 257 16.17 1.73 -35.25
CA MET A 257 15.59 2.09 -33.96
C MET A 257 14.68 3.33 -34.10
N SER A 258 13.51 3.30 -33.46
CA SER A 258 12.64 4.47 -33.33
C SER A 258 13.19 5.41 -32.24
N LEU A 259 13.20 6.71 -32.53
CA LEU A 259 13.43 7.74 -31.53
C LEU A 259 12.15 7.93 -30.72
N PRO A 260 12.21 7.91 -29.37
CA PRO A 260 11.06 8.22 -28.54
C PRO A 260 10.47 9.58 -28.90
N SER A 261 9.15 9.67 -28.95
CA SER A 261 8.43 10.94 -29.13
C SER A 261 8.78 11.92 -28.03
N LEU A 262 8.90 13.21 -28.39
CA LEU A 262 9.13 14.25 -27.42
C LEU A 262 7.83 14.50 -26.64
N PRO A 263 7.89 14.71 -25.31
CA PRO A 263 6.72 15.07 -24.52
C PRO A 263 6.07 16.36 -25.03
N ASP A 264 4.77 16.48 -24.80
CA ASP A 264 4.03 17.71 -25.06
C ASP A 264 4.66 18.91 -24.37
N SER A 265 4.56 20.08 -24.99
CA SER A 265 5.20 21.31 -24.49
C SER A 265 4.75 21.72 -23.08
N SER A 266 3.53 21.36 -22.67
CA SER A 266 3.01 21.53 -21.31
C SER A 266 3.66 20.59 -20.29
N ASP A 267 4.14 19.44 -20.74
CA ASP A 267 4.60 18.31 -19.93
C ASP A 267 6.14 18.20 -19.93
N ILE A 268 6.84 19.07 -20.65
CA ILE A 268 8.30 19.12 -20.66
C ILE A 268 8.84 19.28 -19.23
N ASN A 269 8.24 20.15 -18.42
CA ASN A 269 8.76 20.42 -17.09
C ASN A 269 8.58 19.21 -16.15
N SER A 270 7.44 18.51 -16.22
CA SER A 270 7.21 17.29 -15.43
C SER A 270 8.12 16.15 -15.90
N TYR A 271 8.31 16.01 -17.22
CA TYR A 271 9.23 15.04 -17.81
C TYR A 271 10.69 15.31 -17.38
N LEU A 272 11.14 16.56 -17.47
CA LEU A 272 12.48 16.96 -17.04
C LEU A 272 12.66 16.78 -15.53
N LEU A 273 11.67 17.16 -14.71
CA LEU A 273 11.74 16.92 -13.26
C LEU A 273 11.73 15.43 -12.89
N GLY A 274 11.10 14.57 -13.71
CA GLY A 274 11.15 13.12 -13.54
C GLY A 274 12.48 12.49 -13.96
N ARG A 275 13.22 13.13 -14.88
CA ARG A 275 14.48 12.60 -15.44
C ARG A 275 15.74 13.27 -14.88
N VAL A 276 15.62 14.46 -14.30
CA VAL A 276 16.74 15.24 -13.74
C VAL A 276 16.90 14.90 -12.27
N LEU A 277 18.14 14.57 -11.87
CA LEU A 277 18.51 14.43 -10.47
C LEU A 277 18.36 15.78 -9.78
N THR A 278 17.37 15.87 -8.89
CA THR A 278 17.17 17.07 -8.08
C THR A 278 18.25 17.16 -7.00
N ALA A 279 18.49 18.35 -6.46
CA ALA A 279 19.44 18.53 -5.36
C ALA A 279 19.08 17.70 -4.12
N ASP A 280 17.81 17.33 -3.95
CA ASP A 280 17.34 16.46 -2.87
C ASP A 280 17.68 14.98 -3.14
N ASP A 281 17.80 14.56 -4.40
CA ASP A 281 18.19 13.19 -4.76
C ASP A 281 19.66 12.90 -4.42
N ILE A 282 20.52 13.91 -4.46
CA ILE A 282 21.95 13.75 -4.17
C ILE A 282 22.24 13.83 -2.66
N LYS A 283 21.31 14.39 -1.86
CA LYS A 283 21.50 14.52 -0.42
C LYS A 283 21.55 13.14 0.28
N PRO A 284 22.36 12.99 1.34
CA PRO A 284 22.33 11.79 2.17
C PRO A 284 20.97 11.68 2.87
N ALA A 285 20.52 10.46 3.16
CA ALA A 285 19.21 10.20 3.77
C ALA A 285 19.01 10.98 5.10
N THR A 286 20.08 11.18 5.87
CA THR A 286 20.07 11.99 7.10
C THR A 286 19.97 13.50 6.87
N LYS A 287 19.86 13.99 5.64
CA LYS A 287 19.59 15.41 5.36
C LYS A 287 18.32 15.61 4.53
N LEU A 288 17.57 14.54 4.26
CA LEU A 288 16.27 14.60 3.59
C LEU A 288 15.20 15.23 4.49
N LEU A 289 15.33 15.11 5.81
CA LEU A 289 14.48 15.79 6.79
C LEU A 289 15.37 16.58 7.74
N HIS A 290 14.94 17.80 8.03
CA HIS A 290 15.55 18.67 9.02
C HIS A 290 15.25 18.18 10.43
N GLU A 291 16.19 18.40 11.34
CA GLU A 291 15.99 18.14 12.75
C GLU A 291 15.16 19.29 13.33
N VAL A 292 14.00 18.97 13.88
CA VAL A 292 13.14 19.96 14.52
C VAL A 292 13.63 20.24 15.94
N GLN A 293 13.80 21.52 16.27
CA GLN A 293 14.20 21.98 17.60
C GLN A 293 13.16 22.97 18.16
N GLY A 294 13.04 23.02 19.48
CA GLY A 294 12.17 23.98 20.16
C GLY A 294 10.68 23.80 19.85
N SER A 295 10.03 24.86 19.38
CA SER A 295 8.58 24.88 19.09
C SER A 295 8.19 23.87 18.01
N ALA A 296 9.05 23.65 17.01
CA ALA A 296 8.79 22.67 15.96
C ALA A 296 8.80 21.23 16.49
N GLN A 297 9.59 20.93 17.53
CA GLN A 297 9.54 19.63 18.19
C GLN A 297 8.21 19.43 18.95
N ALA A 298 7.73 20.49 19.62
CA ALA A 298 6.42 20.46 20.28
C ALA A 298 5.27 20.28 19.26
N ALA A 299 5.39 20.89 18.08
CA ALA A 299 4.44 20.69 16.99
C ALA A 299 4.36 19.22 16.55
N GLU A 300 5.49 18.54 16.36
CA GLU A 300 5.52 17.12 16.00
C GLU A 300 4.93 16.23 17.12
N MET A 301 5.26 16.51 18.39
CA MET A 301 4.67 15.77 19.52
C MET A 301 3.16 15.96 19.59
N LEU A 302 2.67 17.19 19.38
CA LEU A 302 1.26 17.51 19.44
C LEU A 302 0.48 16.84 18.30
N HIS A 303 1.05 16.81 17.08
CA HIS A 303 0.47 16.09 15.95
C HIS A 303 0.41 14.58 16.20
N ILE A 304 1.47 13.97 16.75
CA ILE A 304 1.46 12.54 17.11
C ILE A 304 0.41 12.21 18.17
N LEU A 305 0.20 13.12 19.14
CA LEU A 305 -0.76 12.95 20.22
C LEU A 305 -2.20 13.30 19.82
N ALA A 306 -2.42 13.99 18.70
CA ALA A 306 -3.74 14.48 18.30
C ALA A 306 -4.80 13.37 18.21
N PRO A 307 -4.53 12.20 17.60
CA PRO A 307 -5.51 11.12 17.56
C PRO A 307 -5.83 10.54 18.94
N LEU A 308 -4.84 10.43 19.83
CA LEU A 308 -5.03 9.96 21.20
C LEU A 308 -5.88 10.95 22.02
N VAL A 309 -5.59 12.25 21.92
CA VAL A 309 -6.37 13.30 22.59
C VAL A 309 -7.81 13.28 22.09
N TYR A 310 -8.02 13.15 20.79
CA TYR A 310 -9.34 13.02 20.19
C TYR A 310 -10.09 11.76 20.68
N ALA A 311 -9.44 10.59 20.66
CA ALA A 311 -10.03 9.34 21.13
C ALA A 311 -10.43 9.41 22.61
N ILE A 312 -9.59 10.01 23.46
CA ILE A 312 -9.89 10.24 24.88
C ILE A 312 -11.07 11.21 25.05
N ALA A 313 -11.10 12.30 24.26
CA ALA A 313 -12.20 13.26 24.29
C ALA A 313 -13.52 12.61 23.89
N LEU A 314 -13.50 11.77 22.85
CA LEU A 314 -14.67 11.05 22.34
C LEU A 314 -15.14 9.96 23.30
N ALA A 315 -14.21 9.24 23.95
CA ALA A 315 -14.52 8.25 24.98
C ALA A 315 -15.17 8.86 26.23
N ARG A 316 -14.85 10.13 26.55
CA ARG A 316 -15.49 10.88 27.64
C ARG A 316 -16.83 11.47 27.25
N SER A 317 -17.00 11.87 25.98
CA SER A 317 -18.27 12.38 25.49
C SER A 317 -19.28 11.25 25.28
N ARG A 318 -20.32 11.17 26.11
CA ARG A 318 -21.42 10.21 25.89
C ARG A 318 -22.27 10.54 24.66
N ASN A 319 -22.22 11.78 24.18
CA ASN A 319 -23.08 12.27 23.09
C ASN A 319 -22.32 12.41 21.77
N LYS A 320 -22.69 11.60 20.77
CA LYS A 320 -22.08 11.61 19.43
C LYS A 320 -22.25 12.92 18.65
N LYS A 321 -23.26 13.73 18.98
CA LYS A 321 -23.55 15.04 18.34
C LYS A 321 -22.78 16.21 18.97
N SER A 322 -22.04 15.99 20.05
CA SER A 322 -21.36 17.06 20.76
C SER A 322 -20.17 17.59 19.96
N TRP A 323 -20.09 18.91 19.77
CA TRP A 323 -19.00 19.55 19.04
C TRP A 323 -17.68 19.57 19.81
N THR A 324 -17.69 19.29 21.11
CA THR A 324 -16.51 19.42 21.98
C THR A 324 -15.34 18.52 21.58
N PRO A 325 -15.50 17.20 21.30
CA PRO A 325 -14.36 16.37 20.93
C PRO A 325 -13.79 16.74 19.56
N TRP A 326 -14.67 17.14 18.64
CA TRP A 326 -14.30 17.57 17.29
C TRP A 326 -13.48 18.86 17.33
N LEU A 327 -13.93 19.88 18.08
CA LEU A 327 -13.19 21.13 18.27
C LEU A 327 -11.86 20.91 19.01
N VAL A 328 -11.83 20.06 20.04
CA VAL A 328 -10.58 19.73 20.75
C VAL A 328 -9.56 19.13 19.80
N GLY A 329 -9.94 18.16 18.97
CA GLY A 329 -8.99 17.57 18.04
C GLY A 329 -8.55 18.54 16.93
N LEU A 330 -9.47 19.34 16.38
CA LEU A 330 -9.14 20.35 15.36
C LEU A 330 -8.23 21.45 15.91
N THR A 331 -8.47 21.90 17.14
CA THR A 331 -7.62 22.89 17.81
C THR A 331 -6.22 22.36 18.09
N VAL A 332 -6.09 21.08 18.46
CA VAL A 332 -4.78 20.41 18.63
C VAL A 332 -4.02 20.35 17.31
N GLU A 333 -4.66 19.95 16.20
CA GLU A 333 -4.05 19.93 14.87
C GLU A 333 -3.70 21.33 14.36
N TYR A 334 -4.55 22.31 14.62
CA TYR A 334 -4.31 23.70 14.26
C TYR A 334 -3.15 24.29 15.07
N ALA A 335 -3.09 24.01 16.38
CA ALA A 335 -1.98 24.40 17.23
C ALA A 335 -0.65 23.77 16.79
N ALA A 336 -0.66 22.49 16.38
CA ALA A 336 0.51 21.83 15.82
C ALA A 336 1.01 22.54 14.54
N ARG A 337 0.09 23.02 13.68
CA ARG A 337 0.46 23.78 12.47
C ARG A 337 0.98 25.17 12.74
N GLN A 338 0.44 25.86 13.74
CA GLN A 338 0.90 27.19 14.14
C GLN A 338 2.30 27.14 14.76
N LEU A 339 2.61 26.09 15.53
CA LEU A 339 3.92 25.89 16.16
C LEU A 339 4.99 25.36 15.20
N ARG A 340 4.61 24.96 13.98
CA ARG A 340 5.53 24.44 12.97
C ARG A 340 6.33 25.57 12.34
N ASP A 341 7.65 25.42 12.33
CA ASP A 341 8.55 26.34 11.65
C ASP A 341 8.32 26.28 10.13
N ARG A 342 7.94 27.41 9.52
CA ARG A 342 7.75 27.56 8.06
C ARG A 342 9.03 28.07 7.42
N SER A 343 10.16 27.41 7.70
CA SER A 343 11.42 27.81 7.09
C SER A 343 11.35 27.66 5.57
N LEU A 344 11.87 28.64 4.83
CA LEU A 344 11.92 28.64 3.36
C LEU A 344 12.81 27.52 2.78
N ARG A 345 13.48 26.74 3.64
CA ARG A 345 14.42 25.66 3.29
C ARG A 345 13.82 24.26 3.38
N ALA A 346 12.50 24.11 3.51
CA ALA A 346 11.86 22.80 3.59
C ALA A 346 12.23 21.90 2.39
N THR A 347 12.59 20.64 2.62
CA THR A 347 12.87 19.68 1.53
C THR A 347 11.58 19.28 0.81
N THR A 348 11.69 18.66 -0.38
CA THR A 348 10.51 18.11 -1.08
C THR A 348 9.76 17.10 -0.21
N LEU A 349 10.47 16.18 0.44
CA LEU A 349 9.88 15.18 1.33
C LEU A 349 9.10 15.80 2.51
N GLU A 350 9.60 16.90 3.10
CA GLU A 350 8.89 17.62 4.15
C GLU A 350 7.61 18.27 3.65
N ARG A 351 7.65 18.87 2.45
CA ARG A 351 6.47 19.49 1.83
C ARG A 351 5.40 18.46 1.51
N ASP A 352 5.81 17.29 1.02
CA ASP A 352 4.89 16.19 0.73
C ASP A 352 4.20 15.70 2.00
N GLU A 353 4.94 15.54 3.10
CA GLU A 353 4.35 15.21 4.41
C GLU A 353 3.42 16.33 4.91
N TRP A 354 3.75 17.59 4.68
CA TRP A 354 2.87 18.70 5.06
C TRP A 354 1.59 18.75 4.24
N ASN A 355 1.68 18.42 2.95
CA ASN A 355 0.53 18.31 2.07
C ASN A 355 -0.36 17.13 2.49
N LYS A 356 0.22 15.96 2.77
CA LYS A 356 -0.51 14.80 3.31
C LYS A 356 -1.25 15.17 4.60
N ARG A 357 -0.58 15.83 5.55
CA ARG A 357 -1.21 16.32 6.78
C ARG A 357 -2.31 17.35 6.48
N GLY A 358 -2.08 18.24 5.52
CA GLY A 358 -3.06 19.22 5.02
C GLY A 358 -4.35 18.56 4.57
N TRP A 359 -4.25 17.61 3.65
CA TRP A 359 -5.37 16.78 3.17
C TRP A 359 -6.02 15.99 4.30
N ALA A 360 -5.22 15.44 5.23
CA ALA A 360 -5.74 14.72 6.39
C ALA A 360 -6.64 15.60 7.28
N MET A 361 -6.37 16.92 7.40
CA MET A 361 -7.28 17.84 8.10
C MET A 361 -8.59 18.05 7.34
N GLY A 362 -8.58 18.03 6.01
CA GLY A 362 -9.82 18.02 5.23
C GLY A 362 -10.70 16.83 5.60
N TRP A 363 -10.09 15.67 5.85
CA TRP A 363 -10.78 14.46 6.29
C TRP A 363 -11.46 14.58 7.67
N TRP A 364 -11.11 15.56 8.50
CA TRP A 364 -11.81 15.80 9.78
C TRP A 364 -13.26 16.25 9.61
N THR A 365 -13.62 16.75 8.42
CA THR A 365 -15.02 17.05 8.07
C THR A 365 -15.85 15.77 7.98
N MET A 366 -15.23 14.64 7.64
CA MET A 366 -15.91 13.34 7.63
C MET A 366 -16.00 12.73 9.03
N ARG A 367 -15.55 13.42 10.10
CA ARG A 367 -15.44 12.86 11.45
C ARG A 367 -16.39 13.50 12.47
N GLY A 368 -16.84 12.69 13.42
CA GLY A 368 -17.44 13.14 14.68
C GLY A 368 -18.69 14.00 14.50
N ALA A 369 -18.76 15.12 15.22
CA ALA A 369 -19.93 16.00 15.22
C ALA A 369 -20.20 16.67 13.87
N PHE A 370 -19.15 17.00 13.11
CA PHE A 370 -19.32 17.60 11.78
C PHE A 370 -20.00 16.60 10.83
N TYR A 371 -19.56 15.34 10.85
CA TYR A 371 -20.21 14.28 10.07
C TYR A 371 -21.69 14.16 10.41
N HIS A 372 -22.04 14.00 11.69
CA HIS A 372 -23.43 13.78 12.09
C HIS A 372 -24.35 14.97 11.84
N ASN A 373 -23.85 16.21 11.90
CA ASN A 373 -24.68 17.40 11.80
C ASN A 373 -24.72 17.99 10.39
N VAL A 374 -23.63 17.87 9.61
CA VAL A 374 -23.47 18.48 8.29
C VAL A 374 -23.36 17.41 7.22
N THR A 375 -22.28 16.62 7.26
CA THR A 375 -21.94 15.72 6.14
C THR A 375 -22.99 14.63 5.92
N LYS A 376 -23.58 14.07 6.98
CA LYS A 376 -24.61 13.04 6.88
C LYS A 376 -25.85 13.52 6.12
N ASN A 377 -26.25 14.78 6.31
CA ASN A 377 -27.38 15.35 5.58
C ASN A 377 -27.06 15.55 4.10
N ILE A 378 -25.80 15.94 3.79
CA ILE A 378 -25.32 16.09 2.42
C ILE A 378 -25.24 14.73 1.73
N VAL A 379 -24.61 13.75 2.37
CA VAL A 379 -24.47 12.37 1.86
C VAL A 379 -25.86 11.77 1.62
N GLY A 380 -26.76 11.83 2.60
CA GLY A 380 -28.13 11.33 2.42
C GLY A 380 -28.91 12.05 1.32
N GLY A 381 -28.64 13.34 1.08
CA GLY A 381 -29.19 14.08 -0.06
C GLY A 381 -28.66 13.57 -1.41
N VAL A 382 -27.36 13.25 -1.49
CA VAL A 382 -26.72 12.69 -2.68
C VAL A 382 -27.17 11.25 -2.92
N THR A 383 -27.23 10.40 -1.89
CA THR A 383 -27.72 9.01 -1.97
C THR A 383 -29.11 8.95 -2.59
N ARG A 384 -30.01 9.86 -2.18
CA ARG A 384 -31.38 9.94 -2.71
C ARG A 384 -31.46 10.35 -4.18
N ARG A 385 -30.42 11.00 -4.71
CA ARG A 385 -30.34 11.42 -6.12
C ARG A 385 -29.65 10.38 -7.01
N MET A 386 -29.01 9.38 -6.43
CA MET A 386 -28.29 8.33 -7.17
C MET A 386 -29.20 7.14 -7.53
N PRO A 387 -28.86 6.40 -8.60
CA PRO A 387 -29.59 5.19 -8.98
C PRO A 387 -29.54 4.11 -7.89
N GLY A 388 -30.59 3.29 -7.81
CA GLY A 388 -30.86 2.38 -6.68
C GLY A 388 -29.75 1.40 -6.32
N PHE A 389 -28.94 0.96 -7.29
CA PHE A 389 -27.78 0.11 -7.02
C PHE A 389 -26.69 0.85 -6.23
N VAL A 390 -26.37 2.09 -6.64
CA VAL A 390 -25.36 2.92 -5.95
C VAL A 390 -25.90 3.39 -4.60
N ALA A 391 -27.19 3.71 -4.52
CA ALA A 391 -27.84 4.08 -3.26
C ALA A 391 -27.78 2.94 -2.22
N GLY A 392 -28.04 1.70 -2.64
CA GLY A 392 -27.94 0.52 -1.76
C GLY A 392 -26.51 0.29 -1.26
N ILE A 393 -25.51 0.38 -2.14
CA ILE A 393 -24.10 0.31 -1.73
C ILE A 393 -23.76 1.42 -0.74
N LEU A 394 -24.17 2.67 -1.02
CA LEU A 394 -23.85 3.80 -0.14
C LEU A 394 -24.48 3.64 1.25
N GLU A 395 -25.68 3.09 1.35
CA GLU A 395 -26.37 2.82 2.62
C GLU A 395 -25.64 1.74 3.44
N ASP A 396 -25.17 0.67 2.78
CA ASP A 396 -24.36 -0.38 3.41
C ASP A 396 -23.01 0.16 3.92
N TYR A 397 -22.38 1.05 3.15
CA TYR A 397 -21.14 1.73 3.55
C TYR A 397 -21.36 2.79 4.64
N GLU A 398 -22.48 3.51 4.62
CA GLU A 398 -22.83 4.50 5.66
C GLU A 398 -22.89 3.84 7.04
N TYR A 399 -23.45 2.63 7.13
CA TYR A 399 -23.48 1.88 8.38
C TYR A 399 -22.07 1.56 8.92
N LEU A 400 -21.16 1.13 8.05
CA LEU A 400 -19.77 0.83 8.42
C LEU A 400 -19.00 2.09 8.82
N TRP A 401 -19.20 3.16 8.06
CA TRP A 401 -18.59 4.46 8.29
C TRP A 401 -18.99 5.06 9.64
N GLU A 402 -20.28 5.06 9.94
CA GLU A 402 -20.83 5.59 11.19
C GLU A 402 -20.43 4.73 12.41
N ASN A 403 -20.32 3.41 12.23
CA ASN A 403 -20.07 2.52 13.35
C ASN A 403 -18.62 2.20 13.64
N TYR A 404 -17.69 2.33 12.69
CA TYR A 404 -16.31 1.88 12.90
C TYR A 404 -15.25 2.82 12.31
N TYR A 405 -15.38 3.27 11.06
CA TYR A 405 -14.30 4.05 10.42
C TYR A 405 -14.13 5.46 10.99
N PHE A 406 -15.21 6.19 11.28
CA PHE A 406 -15.11 7.59 11.73
C PHE A 406 -14.90 7.76 13.24
N SER A 407 -15.16 6.72 14.05
CA SER A 407 -14.77 6.73 15.45
C SER A 407 -13.26 6.66 15.63
N THR A 408 -12.56 6.01 14.70
CA THR A 408 -11.24 5.42 14.96
C THR A 408 -10.15 5.90 13.99
N SER A 409 -10.46 6.48 12.83
CA SER A 409 -9.45 6.81 11.81
C SER A 409 -8.35 7.77 12.29
N ALA A 410 -7.12 7.27 12.40
CA ALA A 410 -5.92 7.99 12.79
C ALA A 410 -4.70 7.56 11.97
#